data_AF-A0A2X0LG25-F1
#
_entry.id   AF-A0A2X0LG25-F1
#
_cell.length_a   1.000
_cell.length_b   1.000
_cell.length_c   1.000
_cell.angle_alpha   90.00
_cell.angle_beta   90.00
_cell.angle_gamma   90.00
#
_symmetry.space_group_name_H-M   'P 1'
#
loop_
_entity.id
_entity.type
_entity.pdbx_description
1 polymer ?
#
loop_
_entity_poly.entity_id
_entity_poly.type
_entity_poly.pdbx_seq_one_letter_code
_entity_poly.pdbx_strand_id
1 'polypeptide(L)'
;MLILKPKNQQHQSESGTGTVRVVLAALLAAECAAGAAQTYLTNSGQYSPFYPVEEYRAVPSKCEVSQVNLLQRHGARQPTSDAGKSVRATLDKIAGKGNYSRSEMVFLAKYTYDVGDDGDLIPYGAKESYDAGKQLVKRMKCNSATAALTFCSAPFVRATGHPRVVDSAGNWSRGYMDVQIPTLPNSYKKNFTFSTQVVFTEGEHLQNPLANNCPNLASTVPTAQEQWRAVWTPAVLQRLQDTRDYKLTASDVVNLAHLCAFESVKLNSVSPFCGLFRESEFPYIAYDSDLGKYYGNAYPGAPLARSQGFGWVNELLTRLTSDRSYIDKDTTQVNHTIDSETKHFPLDKFIYADFTYDNQLLPVMSLIGLFQDAPLSPTLPCPMRTFVASKLVPFAGRLVVERLRCSGSYEDGFFSFLGGDSDYVRILVNDQVMDLSSVCGKGETLTSGTVCRLPAFLKAMEKATATATKEFAQCGFTTSR
;
A
#
# COMPACT_ATOMS: atom_id res chain seq x y z
N MET A 1 -76.03 19.06 -0.10
CA MET A 1 -76.68 20.25 0.48
C MET A 1 -76.50 20.16 2.00
N LEU A 2 -76.25 21.30 2.67
CA LEU A 2 -75.94 21.48 4.10
C LEU A 2 -74.49 21.10 4.50
N ILE A 3 -73.53 22.03 4.58
CA ILE A 3 -73.34 23.32 5.30
C ILE A 3 -72.27 23.11 6.40
N LEU A 4 -71.11 23.70 6.15
CA LEU A 4 -70.01 23.93 7.10
C LEU A 4 -70.34 25.13 8.00
N LYS A 5 -70.02 25.02 9.30
CA LYS A 5 -69.53 26.13 10.13
C LYS A 5 -68.51 25.60 11.16
N PRO A 6 -67.34 26.23 11.34
CA PRO A 6 -66.33 25.81 12.30
C PRO A 6 -66.46 26.54 13.65
N LYS A 7 -65.99 25.91 14.73
CA LYS A 7 -65.70 26.57 16.02
C LYS A 7 -64.22 26.37 16.37
N ASN A 8 -63.59 27.48 16.71
CA ASN A 8 -62.22 27.66 17.18
C ASN A 8 -61.79 26.67 18.27
N GLN A 9 -60.53 26.22 18.19
CA GLN A 9 -59.69 26.06 19.38
C GLN A 9 -58.29 26.63 19.12
N GLN A 10 -57.83 27.41 20.10
CA GLN A 10 -56.57 28.11 20.16
C GLN A 10 -55.39 27.12 20.22
N HIS A 11 -54.36 27.35 19.41
CA HIS A 11 -53.05 26.76 19.64
C HIS A 11 -52.24 27.70 20.55
N GLN A 12 -51.96 27.20 21.76
CA GLN A 12 -50.86 27.67 22.59
C GLN A 12 -49.54 27.30 21.89
N SER A 13 -48.64 28.27 21.75
CA SER A 13 -47.27 28.05 21.30
C SER A 13 -46.44 27.58 22.49
N GLU A 14 -45.93 26.35 22.45
CA GLU A 14 -44.85 25.91 23.34
C GLU A 14 -43.63 25.46 22.53
N SER A 15 -42.50 26.07 22.92
CA SER A 15 -41.09 25.84 22.60
C SER A 15 -40.69 24.67 21.68
N GLY A 16 -40.40 24.97 20.42
CA GLY A 16 -39.73 24.06 19.46
C GLY A 16 -38.22 24.31 19.26
N THR A 17 -37.60 25.21 20.02
CA THR A 17 -36.22 25.68 19.73
C THR A 17 -35.11 24.82 20.35
N GLY A 18 -35.40 24.01 21.37
CA GLY A 18 -34.41 23.14 22.03
C GLY A 18 -34.11 21.86 21.24
N THR A 19 -35.14 21.14 20.80
CA THR A 19 -35.02 19.83 20.15
C THR A 19 -34.41 19.94 18.75
N VAL A 20 -34.75 21.00 17.99
CA VAL A 20 -34.20 21.23 16.65
C VAL A 20 -32.71 21.55 16.70
N ARG A 21 -32.24 22.29 17.71
CA ARG A 21 -30.80 22.60 17.87
C ARG A 21 -29.97 21.37 18.24
N VAL A 22 -30.50 20.49 19.07
CA VAL A 22 -29.81 19.23 19.45
C VAL A 22 -29.74 18.26 18.27
N VAL A 23 -30.83 18.14 17.49
CA VAL A 23 -30.86 17.29 16.29
C VAL A 23 -29.94 17.84 15.19
N LEU A 24 -29.90 19.16 14.99
CA LEU A 24 -29.02 19.79 13.99
C LEU A 24 -27.54 19.68 14.40
N ALA A 25 -27.21 19.84 15.69
CA ALA A 25 -25.85 19.64 16.18
C ALA A 25 -25.40 18.17 16.11
N ALA A 26 -26.31 17.21 16.35
CA ALA A 26 -26.03 15.79 16.19
C ALA A 26 -25.87 15.38 14.71
N LEU A 27 -26.67 15.96 13.80
CA LEU A 27 -26.54 15.77 12.35
C LEU A 27 -25.23 16.37 11.81
N LEU A 28 -24.86 17.59 12.22
CA LEU A 28 -23.59 18.22 11.85
C LEU A 28 -22.39 17.47 12.44
N ALA A 29 -22.48 16.97 13.67
CA ALA A 29 -21.44 16.13 14.26
C ALA A 29 -21.32 14.77 13.55
N ALA A 30 -22.43 14.18 13.10
CA ALA A 30 -22.45 12.95 12.31
C ALA A 30 -21.90 13.15 10.89
N GLU A 31 -22.18 14.28 10.24
CA GLU A 31 -21.62 14.65 8.93
C GLU A 31 -20.12 14.98 9.01
N CYS A 32 -19.67 15.71 10.03
CA CYS A 32 -18.24 15.90 10.29
C CYS A 32 -17.53 14.59 10.64
N ALA A 33 -18.19 13.68 11.37
CA ALA A 33 -17.64 12.36 11.66
C ALA A 33 -17.57 11.47 10.41
N ALA A 34 -18.56 11.53 9.51
CA ALA A 34 -18.59 10.78 8.25
C ALA A 34 -17.58 11.33 7.22
N GLY A 35 -17.43 12.65 7.13
CA GLY A 35 -16.42 13.29 6.27
C GLY A 35 -14.99 13.07 6.78
N ALA A 36 -14.76 13.15 8.10
CA ALA A 36 -13.49 12.75 8.72
C ALA A 36 -13.20 11.24 8.59
N ALA A 37 -14.23 10.38 8.64
CA ALA A 37 -14.11 8.92 8.47
C ALA A 37 -13.54 8.54 7.10
N GLN A 38 -14.00 9.20 6.03
CA GLN A 38 -13.51 8.91 4.68
C GLN A 38 -12.12 9.50 4.44
N THR A 39 -11.82 10.63 5.09
CA THR A 39 -10.62 11.41 4.76
C THR A 39 -9.34 10.79 5.32
N TYR A 40 -9.34 10.24 6.55
CA TYR A 40 -8.12 9.63 7.11
C TYR A 40 -7.69 8.38 6.32
N LEU A 41 -8.67 7.58 5.86
CA LEU A 41 -8.43 6.33 5.13
C LEU A 41 -7.52 6.50 3.91
N THR A 42 -7.58 7.66 3.24
CA THR A 42 -6.79 7.92 2.03
C THR A 42 -5.67 8.94 2.23
N ASN A 43 -5.57 9.55 3.42
CA ASN A 43 -4.64 10.65 3.70
C ASN A 43 -3.68 10.37 4.87
N SER A 44 -3.64 9.15 5.39
CA SER A 44 -2.67 8.73 6.41
C SER A 44 -1.37 8.17 5.79
N GLY A 45 -1.06 8.50 4.53
CA GLY A 45 0.17 8.06 3.87
C GLY A 45 0.33 6.53 3.87
N GLN A 46 1.50 6.04 4.23
CA GLN A 46 1.77 4.60 4.41
C GLN A 46 0.98 3.94 5.56
N TYR A 47 0.28 4.70 6.41
CA TYR A 47 -0.58 4.15 7.46
C TYR A 47 -2.06 4.09 7.05
N SER A 48 -2.37 4.52 5.84
CA SER A 48 -3.67 4.28 5.22
C SER A 48 -3.94 2.76 5.14
N PRO A 49 -5.12 2.28 5.53
CA PRO A 49 -5.56 0.93 5.19
C PRO A 49 -5.54 0.68 3.68
N PHE A 50 -5.54 -0.57 3.26
CA PHE A 50 -5.69 -0.87 1.83
C PHE A 50 -7.02 -0.31 1.30
N TYR A 51 -6.95 0.41 0.19
CA TYR A 51 -8.11 0.75 -0.63
C TYR A 51 -7.76 0.61 -2.12
N PRO A 52 -8.73 0.24 -2.98
CA PRO A 52 -8.52 0.26 -4.42
C PRO A 52 -8.37 1.71 -4.90
N VAL A 53 -7.24 2.04 -5.53
CA VAL A 53 -6.99 3.38 -6.10
C VAL A 53 -7.89 3.62 -7.31
N GLU A 54 -8.16 2.57 -8.07
CA GLU A 54 -9.18 2.53 -9.13
C GLU A 54 -9.97 1.22 -9.03
N GLU A 55 -11.13 1.18 -9.68
CA GLU A 55 -11.83 -0.08 -9.90
C GLU A 55 -10.98 -1.01 -10.78
N TYR A 56 -10.88 -2.28 -10.38
CA TYR A 56 -10.14 -3.28 -11.14
C TYR A 56 -10.75 -3.46 -12.54
N ARG A 57 -9.91 -3.28 -13.57
CA ARG A 57 -10.29 -3.50 -14.96
C ARG A 57 -9.80 -4.86 -15.43
N ALA A 58 -10.71 -5.68 -15.96
CA ALA A 58 -10.36 -6.96 -16.58
C ALA A 58 -9.39 -6.77 -17.75
N VAL A 59 -8.67 -7.83 -18.11
CA VAL A 59 -7.82 -7.84 -19.30
C VAL A 59 -8.66 -7.64 -20.58
N PRO A 60 -8.07 -7.11 -21.67
CA PRO A 60 -8.76 -7.00 -22.96
C PRO A 60 -9.33 -8.34 -23.44
N SER A 61 -10.42 -8.33 -24.19
CA SER A 61 -11.19 -9.55 -24.53
C SER A 61 -10.43 -10.62 -25.33
N LYS A 62 -9.37 -10.23 -26.05
CA LYS A 62 -8.50 -11.14 -26.80
C LYS A 62 -7.28 -11.61 -26.00
N CYS A 63 -7.18 -11.24 -24.73
CA CYS A 63 -6.07 -11.54 -23.86
C CYS A 63 -6.51 -12.38 -22.67
N GLU A 64 -5.64 -13.30 -22.26
CA GLU A 64 -5.78 -14.06 -21.02
C GLU A 64 -4.53 -13.87 -20.16
N VAL A 65 -4.70 -13.83 -18.85
CA VAL A 65 -3.57 -13.83 -17.92
C VAL A 65 -2.94 -15.21 -17.95
N SER A 66 -1.65 -15.29 -18.24
CA SER A 66 -0.87 -16.54 -18.27
C SER A 66 0.09 -16.69 -17.09
N GLN A 67 0.38 -15.60 -16.38
CA GLN A 67 1.18 -15.61 -15.14
C GLN A 67 0.88 -14.36 -14.30
N VAL A 68 0.96 -14.47 -12.98
CA VAL A 68 0.81 -13.38 -12.01
C VAL A 68 2.01 -13.36 -11.06
N ASN A 69 2.61 -12.18 -10.90
CA ASN A 69 3.63 -11.91 -9.89
C ASN A 69 3.12 -10.80 -8.97
N LEU A 70 2.80 -11.17 -7.72
CA LEU A 70 2.34 -10.27 -6.67
C LEU A 70 3.52 -9.94 -5.74
N LEU A 71 3.75 -8.65 -5.50
CA LEU A 71 4.58 -8.16 -4.40
C LEU A 71 3.69 -7.36 -3.45
N GLN A 72 3.48 -7.86 -2.23
CA GLN A 72 2.52 -7.32 -1.28
C GLN A 72 3.21 -6.92 0.04
N ARG A 73 2.87 -5.74 0.55
CA ARG A 73 3.25 -5.31 1.90
C ARG A 73 2.44 -6.07 2.96
N HIS A 74 3.02 -6.24 4.15
CA HIS A 74 2.25 -6.66 5.32
C HIS A 74 0.99 -5.79 5.56
N GLY A 75 -0.01 -6.36 6.23
CA GLY A 75 -1.23 -5.64 6.63
C GLY A 75 -0.99 -4.62 7.74
N ALA A 76 -2.07 -3.96 8.17
CA ALA A 76 -2.07 -3.03 9.28
C ALA A 76 -1.47 -3.64 10.54
N ARG A 77 -0.69 -2.83 11.25
CA ARG A 77 0.10 -3.22 12.41
C ARG A 77 0.04 -2.16 13.50
N GLN A 78 0.53 -2.53 14.68
CA GLN A 78 0.86 -1.57 15.73
C GLN A 78 1.97 -0.61 15.27
N PRO A 79 2.14 0.56 15.93
CA PRO A 79 3.35 1.36 15.82
C PRO A 79 4.60 0.52 16.06
N THR A 80 5.72 0.85 15.41
CA THR A 80 7.03 0.30 15.80
C THR A 80 7.45 0.90 17.14
N SER A 81 8.41 0.26 17.84
CA SER A 81 8.85 0.71 19.16
C SER A 81 9.19 2.21 19.20
N ASP A 82 9.93 2.72 18.22
CA ASP A 82 10.31 4.14 18.19
C ASP A 82 9.16 5.08 17.84
N ALA A 83 8.23 4.65 16.97
CA ALA A 83 7.01 5.40 16.70
C ALA A 83 6.10 5.43 17.93
N GLY A 84 5.97 4.30 18.64
CA GLY A 84 5.21 4.17 19.89
C GLY A 84 5.79 5.05 20.99
N LYS A 85 7.12 5.09 21.17
CA LYS A 85 7.80 6.01 22.10
C LYS A 85 7.48 7.47 21.76
N SER A 86 7.58 7.86 20.49
CA SER A 86 7.31 9.23 20.04
C SER A 86 5.87 9.65 20.30
N VAL A 87 4.92 8.75 20.00
CA VAL A 87 3.50 8.95 20.26
C VAL A 87 3.20 9.10 21.75
N ARG A 88 3.77 8.25 22.60
CA ARG A 88 3.59 8.35 24.06
C ARG A 88 4.17 9.64 24.64
N ALA A 89 5.34 10.07 24.17
CA ALA A 89 5.93 11.35 24.56
C ALA A 89 5.03 12.54 24.21
N THR A 90 4.29 12.47 23.09
CA THR A 90 3.24 13.44 22.75
C THR A 90 2.05 13.35 23.70
N LEU A 91 1.60 12.14 24.04
CA LEU A 91 0.48 11.94 24.96
C LEU A 91 0.78 12.43 26.38
N ASP A 92 2.01 12.29 26.89
CA ASP A 92 2.42 12.77 28.21
C ASP A 92 2.22 14.29 28.39
N LYS A 93 2.29 15.03 27.28
CA LYS A 93 2.05 16.48 27.25
C LYS A 93 0.58 16.83 27.35
N ILE A 94 -0.30 16.08 26.69
CA ILE A 94 -1.68 16.50 26.42
C ILE A 94 -2.75 15.63 27.08
N ALA A 95 -2.55 14.33 27.28
CA ALA A 95 -3.53 13.42 27.86
C ALA A 95 -3.64 13.58 29.39
N GLY A 96 -4.84 13.38 29.94
CA GLY A 96 -5.12 13.50 31.37
C GLY A 96 -5.06 14.93 31.93
N LYS A 97 -4.76 15.94 31.09
CA LYS A 97 -4.73 17.36 31.45
C LYS A 97 -6.17 17.92 31.39
N GLY A 98 -7.03 17.61 32.35
CA GLY A 98 -8.45 18.06 32.36
C GLY A 98 -8.68 19.57 32.10
N ASN A 99 -9.95 19.96 31.94
CA ASN A 99 -10.40 21.32 31.55
C ASN A 99 -10.04 21.73 30.10
N TYR A 100 -10.27 20.85 29.13
CA TYR A 100 -10.15 21.20 27.70
C TYR A 100 -11.29 22.14 27.29
N SER A 101 -10.95 23.27 26.67
CA SER A 101 -11.89 24.25 26.14
C SER A 101 -12.57 23.78 24.84
N ARG A 102 -11.89 22.89 24.11
CA ARG A 102 -12.32 22.34 22.82
C ARG A 102 -13.04 21.03 22.98
N SER A 103 -14.23 20.91 22.38
CA SER A 103 -15.06 19.71 22.40
C SER A 103 -14.33 18.47 21.87
N GLU A 104 -13.57 18.63 20.79
CA GLU A 104 -12.80 17.57 20.13
C GLU A 104 -11.64 17.05 20.99
N MET A 105 -11.24 17.77 22.04
CA MET A 105 -10.16 17.39 22.95
C MET A 105 -10.67 16.78 24.27
N VAL A 106 -11.97 16.84 24.55
CA VAL A 106 -12.55 16.39 25.84
C VAL A 106 -12.24 14.92 26.13
N PHE A 107 -12.17 14.07 25.10
CA PHE A 107 -11.85 12.64 25.26
C PHE A 107 -10.47 12.41 25.90
N LEU A 108 -9.52 13.33 25.72
CA LEU A 108 -8.16 13.23 26.26
C LEU A 108 -8.12 13.21 27.80
N ALA A 109 -9.16 13.71 28.47
CA ALA A 109 -9.24 13.70 29.94
C ALA A 109 -9.27 12.29 30.54
N LYS A 110 -9.78 11.31 29.78
CA LYS A 110 -9.90 9.90 30.19
C LYS A 110 -9.18 8.94 29.24
N TYR A 111 -8.42 9.49 28.30
CA TYR A 111 -7.76 8.67 27.29
C TYR A 111 -6.67 7.81 27.93
N THR A 112 -6.65 6.53 27.55
CA THR A 112 -5.61 5.57 27.95
C THR A 112 -5.02 4.97 26.68
N TYR A 113 -3.70 5.01 26.55
CA TYR A 113 -3.02 4.43 25.40
C TYR A 113 -3.12 2.91 25.44
N ASP A 114 -3.75 2.33 24.43
CA ASP A 114 -3.83 0.89 24.23
C ASP A 114 -3.57 0.56 22.75
N VAL A 115 -2.69 1.26 22.03
CA VAL A 115 -2.47 0.95 20.60
C VAL A 115 -1.41 -0.15 20.40
N GLY A 116 -0.57 -0.40 21.42
CA GLY A 116 0.61 -1.27 21.34
C GLY A 116 1.83 -0.58 20.71
N ASP A 117 2.99 -1.22 20.69
CA ASP A 117 4.24 -0.65 20.18
C ASP A 117 5.29 -1.68 19.72
N ASP A 118 4.90 -2.94 19.57
CA ASP A 118 5.81 -4.01 19.14
C ASP A 118 5.97 -4.06 17.61
N GLY A 119 5.14 -3.30 16.88
CA GLY A 119 5.11 -3.32 15.41
C GLY A 119 4.43 -4.57 14.84
N ASP A 120 3.72 -5.33 15.68
CA ASP A 120 3.04 -6.57 15.32
C ASP A 120 1.82 -6.37 14.44
N LEU A 121 1.54 -7.38 13.61
CA LEU A 121 0.32 -7.42 12.79
C LEU A 121 -0.92 -7.46 13.70
N ILE A 122 -1.89 -6.59 13.42
CA ILE A 122 -3.15 -6.57 14.18
C ILE A 122 -4.25 -7.36 13.44
N PRO A 123 -5.36 -7.74 14.11
CA PRO A 123 -6.45 -8.49 13.48
C PRO A 123 -7.01 -7.82 12.21
N TYR A 124 -7.07 -6.49 12.19
CA TYR A 124 -7.46 -5.73 10.99
C TYR A 124 -6.51 -6.01 9.82
N GLY A 125 -5.20 -5.95 10.02
CA GLY A 125 -4.20 -6.21 8.99
C GLY A 125 -4.12 -7.67 8.54
N ALA A 126 -4.36 -8.61 9.46
CA ALA A 126 -4.54 -10.01 9.14
C ALA A 126 -5.72 -10.20 8.17
N LYS A 127 -6.85 -9.53 8.44
CA LYS A 127 -8.03 -9.53 7.57
C LYS A 127 -7.73 -8.89 6.20
N GLU A 128 -6.99 -7.79 6.14
CA GLU A 128 -6.61 -7.16 4.86
C GLU A 128 -5.86 -8.14 3.95
N SER A 129 -4.89 -8.88 4.51
CA SER A 129 -4.11 -9.86 3.75
C SER A 129 -4.97 -11.05 3.33
N TYR A 130 -5.84 -11.53 4.22
CA TYR A 130 -6.82 -12.57 3.93
C TYR A 130 -7.78 -12.17 2.78
N ASP A 131 -8.35 -10.97 2.84
CA ASP A 131 -9.23 -10.47 1.79
C ASP A 131 -8.51 -10.30 0.46
N ALA A 132 -7.23 -9.89 0.47
CA ALA A 132 -6.39 -9.80 -0.73
C ALA A 132 -6.21 -11.17 -1.41
N GLY A 133 -6.01 -12.24 -0.64
CA GLY A 133 -5.98 -13.62 -1.15
C GLY A 133 -7.29 -14.02 -1.82
N LYS A 134 -8.43 -13.73 -1.17
CA LYS A 134 -9.77 -13.96 -1.73
C LYS A 134 -9.99 -13.19 -3.02
N GLN A 135 -9.54 -11.93 -3.06
CA GLN A 135 -9.70 -11.05 -4.21
C GLN A 135 -8.93 -11.59 -5.42
N LEU A 136 -7.71 -12.10 -5.22
CA LEU A 136 -6.92 -12.66 -6.33
C LEU A 136 -7.61 -13.87 -6.96
N VAL A 137 -8.15 -14.79 -6.15
CA VAL A 137 -8.90 -15.96 -6.66
C VAL A 137 -10.04 -15.54 -7.56
N LYS A 138 -10.81 -14.52 -7.14
CA LYS A 138 -11.94 -14.00 -7.93
C LYS A 138 -11.46 -13.40 -9.25
N ARG A 139 -10.39 -12.59 -9.23
CA ARG A 139 -9.86 -11.92 -10.44
C ARG A 139 -9.30 -12.91 -11.45
N MET A 140 -8.57 -13.91 -10.97
CA MET A 140 -7.93 -14.92 -11.81
C MET A 140 -8.86 -16.08 -12.17
N LYS A 141 -10.16 -15.98 -11.84
CA LYS A 141 -11.18 -17.01 -12.08
C LYS A 141 -10.76 -18.39 -11.55
N CYS A 142 -10.04 -18.40 -10.43
CA CYS A 142 -9.58 -19.61 -9.74
C CYS A 142 -10.69 -20.24 -8.86
N ASN A 143 -11.96 -19.92 -9.12
CA ASN A 143 -13.14 -20.30 -8.35
C ASN A 143 -13.92 -21.47 -8.99
N SER A 144 -13.23 -22.36 -9.71
CA SER A 144 -13.78 -23.62 -10.22
C SER A 144 -12.89 -24.78 -9.81
N ALA A 145 -13.49 -25.98 -9.68
CA ALA A 145 -12.73 -27.21 -9.37
C ALA A 145 -11.57 -27.41 -10.36
N THR A 146 -11.82 -27.21 -11.65
CA THR A 146 -10.81 -27.37 -12.71
C THR A 146 -9.65 -26.41 -12.52
N ALA A 147 -9.90 -25.10 -12.37
CA ALA A 147 -8.84 -24.12 -12.15
C ALA A 147 -8.08 -24.40 -10.85
N ALA A 148 -8.79 -24.66 -9.75
CA ALA A 148 -8.22 -24.93 -8.44
C ALA A 148 -7.38 -26.23 -8.39
N LEU A 149 -7.63 -27.21 -9.27
CA LEU A 149 -6.84 -28.44 -9.38
C LEU A 149 -5.81 -28.42 -10.51
N THR A 150 -5.72 -27.33 -11.28
CA THR A 150 -4.75 -27.18 -12.38
C THR A 150 -3.85 -25.98 -12.13
N PHE A 151 -3.98 -24.91 -12.91
CA PHE A 151 -3.08 -23.77 -12.89
C PHE A 151 -3.18 -22.94 -11.60
N CYS A 152 -4.29 -22.99 -10.85
CA CYS A 152 -4.44 -22.29 -9.56
C CYS A 152 -4.15 -23.15 -8.31
N SER A 153 -3.68 -24.39 -8.48
CA SER A 153 -3.60 -25.38 -7.40
C SER A 153 -2.50 -25.13 -6.37
N ALA A 154 -1.43 -24.43 -6.75
CA ALA A 154 -0.28 -24.22 -5.87
C ALA A 154 0.38 -22.86 -6.07
N PRO A 155 -0.11 -21.86 -5.31
CA PRO A 155 0.64 -20.71 -4.82
C PRO A 155 2.14 -20.91 -4.69
N PHE A 156 3.02 -20.17 -5.38
CA PHE A 156 4.38 -20.04 -4.86
C PHE A 156 4.52 -18.76 -4.06
N VAL A 157 4.64 -18.92 -2.75
CA VAL A 157 4.55 -17.89 -1.73
C VAL A 157 5.88 -17.75 -1.00
N ARG A 158 6.42 -16.53 -0.96
CA ARG A 158 7.63 -16.21 -0.19
C ARG A 158 7.41 -14.98 0.68
N ALA A 159 8.20 -14.86 1.74
CA ALA A 159 8.17 -13.69 2.62
C ALA A 159 9.56 -13.34 3.12
N THR A 160 9.79 -12.05 3.39
CA THR A 160 10.90 -11.65 4.27
C THR A 160 10.59 -12.03 5.72
N GLY A 161 11.64 -12.32 6.50
CA GLY A 161 11.59 -13.11 7.74
C GLY A 161 11.00 -12.45 8.97
N HIS A 162 10.43 -11.25 8.86
CA HIS A 162 9.82 -10.59 10.00
C HIS A 162 8.42 -11.15 10.30
N PRO A 163 8.07 -11.41 11.58
CA PRO A 163 6.79 -11.99 12.00
C PRO A 163 5.56 -11.39 11.31
N ARG A 164 5.35 -10.07 11.37
CA ARG A 164 4.21 -9.40 10.70
C ARG A 164 4.07 -9.69 9.20
N VAL A 165 5.19 -9.90 8.50
CA VAL A 165 5.21 -10.16 7.06
C VAL A 165 4.89 -11.62 6.78
N VAL A 166 5.49 -12.54 7.54
CA VAL A 166 5.19 -13.97 7.50
C VAL A 166 3.72 -14.24 7.84
N ASP A 167 3.19 -13.57 8.87
CA ASP A 167 1.78 -13.68 9.25
C ASP A 167 0.85 -13.13 8.16
N SER A 168 1.25 -12.06 7.48
CA SER A 168 0.50 -11.53 6.34
C SER A 168 0.45 -12.53 5.17
N ALA A 169 1.58 -13.16 4.85
CA ALA A 169 1.66 -14.22 3.84
C ALA A 169 0.78 -15.43 4.20
N GLY A 170 0.79 -15.82 5.48
CA GLY A 170 -0.07 -16.90 5.99
C GLY A 170 -1.56 -16.55 5.92
N ASN A 171 -1.95 -15.33 6.29
CA ASN A 171 -3.33 -14.87 6.17
C ASN A 171 -3.80 -14.81 4.72
N TRP A 172 -2.97 -14.30 3.81
CA TRP A 172 -3.27 -14.29 2.38
C TRP A 172 -3.47 -15.69 1.83
N SER A 173 -2.60 -16.63 2.21
CA SER A 173 -2.69 -18.04 1.79
C SER A 173 -4.01 -18.66 2.24
N ARG A 174 -4.43 -18.42 3.49
CA ARG A 174 -5.75 -18.86 4.00
C ARG A 174 -6.90 -18.28 3.18
N GLY A 175 -6.89 -16.97 2.92
CA GLY A 175 -7.95 -16.32 2.14
C GLY A 175 -8.06 -16.86 0.72
N TYR A 176 -6.91 -17.11 0.08
CA TYR A 176 -6.86 -17.74 -1.24
C TYR A 176 -7.47 -19.15 -1.21
N MET A 177 -7.07 -20.00 -0.25
CA MET A 177 -7.59 -21.37 -0.13
C MET A 177 -9.08 -21.43 0.18
N ASP A 178 -9.57 -20.58 1.09
CA ASP A 178 -10.96 -20.59 1.55
C ASP A 178 -11.98 -20.32 0.42
N VAL A 179 -11.58 -19.61 -0.65
CA VAL A 179 -12.44 -19.43 -1.83
C VAL A 179 -12.45 -20.67 -2.72
N GLN A 180 -11.36 -21.44 -2.74
CA GLN A 180 -11.21 -22.62 -3.60
C GLN A 180 -11.82 -23.87 -2.96
N ILE A 181 -11.61 -24.09 -1.66
CA ILE A 181 -12.06 -25.30 -0.94
C ILE A 181 -13.53 -25.66 -1.19
N PRO A 182 -14.50 -24.71 -1.16
CA PRO A 182 -15.90 -25.02 -1.44
C PRO A 182 -16.15 -25.59 -2.85
N THR A 183 -15.29 -25.27 -3.81
CA THR A 183 -15.39 -25.69 -5.22
C THR A 183 -14.78 -27.06 -5.48
N LEU A 184 -13.96 -27.57 -4.55
CA LEU A 184 -13.23 -28.83 -4.73
C LEU A 184 -14.12 -30.06 -4.47
N PRO A 185 -13.82 -31.21 -5.07
CA PRO A 185 -14.40 -32.49 -4.66
C PRO A 185 -14.03 -32.82 -3.21
N ASN A 186 -14.90 -33.52 -2.49
CA ASN A 186 -14.70 -33.84 -1.06
C ASN A 186 -13.39 -34.58 -0.76
N SER A 187 -12.87 -35.39 -1.71
CA SER A 187 -11.59 -36.08 -1.58
C SER A 187 -10.37 -35.14 -1.50
N TYR A 188 -10.47 -33.93 -2.05
CA TYR A 188 -9.38 -32.95 -2.06
C TYR A 188 -9.44 -31.96 -0.90
N LYS A 189 -10.65 -31.62 -0.41
CA LYS A 189 -10.86 -30.57 0.60
C LYS A 189 -9.98 -30.69 1.83
N LYS A 190 -9.86 -31.90 2.40
CA LYS A 190 -9.13 -32.13 3.67
C LYS A 190 -7.62 -31.88 3.55
N ASN A 191 -7.05 -32.06 2.36
CA ASN A 191 -5.61 -31.96 2.12
C ASN A 191 -5.26 -30.73 1.27
N PHE A 192 -6.22 -29.88 0.94
CA PHE A 192 -5.98 -28.68 0.15
C PHE A 192 -5.39 -27.59 1.06
N THR A 193 -4.07 -27.61 1.16
CA THR A 193 -3.30 -26.65 1.96
C THR A 193 -2.04 -26.22 1.21
N PHE A 194 -1.63 -24.96 1.39
CA PHE A 194 -0.29 -24.51 1.11
C PHE A 194 0.16 -23.51 2.17
N SER A 195 1.47 -23.44 2.37
CA SER A 195 2.14 -22.55 3.30
C SER A 195 3.15 -21.68 2.56
N THR A 196 3.64 -20.63 3.20
CA THR A 196 4.83 -19.91 2.73
C THR A 196 5.98 -20.89 2.51
N GLN A 197 6.49 -21.00 1.29
CA GLN A 197 7.52 -21.99 0.93
C GLN A 197 8.94 -21.50 1.18
N VAL A 198 9.16 -20.19 1.14
CA VAL A 198 10.47 -19.57 1.46
C VAL A 198 10.26 -18.40 2.41
N VAL A 199 11.00 -18.41 3.50
CA VAL A 199 11.11 -17.28 4.43
C VAL A 199 12.57 -16.84 4.45
N PHE A 200 12.86 -15.65 3.93
CA PHE A 200 14.21 -15.11 3.89
C PHE A 200 14.60 -14.57 5.26
N THR A 201 15.78 -14.94 5.74
CA THR A 201 16.33 -14.34 6.97
C THR A 201 16.66 -12.86 6.74
N GLU A 202 16.35 -12.01 7.72
CA GLU A 202 16.70 -10.60 7.70
C GLU A 202 18.01 -10.33 8.45
N GLY A 203 18.84 -9.44 7.91
CA GLY A 203 20.11 -9.02 8.52
C GLY A 203 20.88 -8.10 7.58
N GLU A 204 21.77 -7.28 8.15
CA GLU A 204 22.48 -6.21 7.41
C GLU A 204 23.33 -6.72 6.23
N HIS A 205 23.80 -7.97 6.30
CA HIS A 205 24.69 -8.57 5.30
C HIS A 205 24.08 -9.79 4.59
N LEU A 206 22.79 -10.03 4.79
CA LEU A 206 22.08 -11.18 4.22
C LEU A 206 21.45 -10.80 2.88
N GLN A 207 21.57 -11.70 1.91
CA GLN A 207 20.93 -11.56 0.61
C GLN A 207 19.44 -11.89 0.76
N ASN A 208 18.61 -10.88 0.49
CA ASN A 208 17.17 -10.98 0.54
C ASN A 208 16.57 -10.03 -0.53
N PRO A 209 16.00 -10.57 -1.61
CA PRO A 209 15.42 -9.76 -2.69
C PRO A 209 14.12 -9.06 -2.27
N LEU A 210 13.57 -9.40 -1.09
CA LEU A 210 12.34 -8.84 -0.53
C LEU A 210 12.60 -7.78 0.55
N ALA A 211 13.84 -7.32 0.73
CA ALA A 211 14.18 -6.29 1.71
C ALA A 211 15.33 -5.37 1.24
N ASN A 212 15.27 -4.11 1.66
CA ASN A 212 16.34 -3.13 1.42
C ASN A 212 17.56 -3.43 2.29
N ASN A 213 18.75 -3.27 1.73
CA ASN A 213 20.04 -3.51 2.36
C ASN A 213 21.14 -2.53 1.84
N CYS A 214 20.83 -1.24 1.73
CA CYS A 214 21.77 -0.20 1.30
C CYS A 214 22.19 0.72 2.46
N PRO A 215 23.31 0.42 3.14
CA PRO A 215 23.86 1.27 4.20
C PRO A 215 24.07 2.74 3.79
N ASN A 216 24.54 2.97 2.56
CA ASN A 216 24.84 4.31 2.06
C ASN A 216 23.64 5.00 1.38
N LEU A 217 22.41 4.52 1.59
CA LEU A 217 21.22 5.17 1.04
C LEU A 217 21.08 6.57 1.64
N ALA A 218 21.40 7.59 0.85
CA ALA A 218 21.27 8.97 1.27
C ALA A 218 19.79 9.34 1.38
N SER A 219 19.42 10.01 2.48
CA SER A 219 18.06 10.47 2.76
C SER A 219 18.09 11.88 3.32
N THR A 220 17.17 12.74 2.87
CA THR A 220 16.95 14.09 3.43
C THR A 220 15.81 14.10 4.45
N VAL A 221 15.34 12.92 4.88
CA VAL A 221 14.40 12.76 5.99
C VAL A 221 15.19 12.78 7.31
N PRO A 222 14.77 13.53 8.34
CA PRO A 222 13.48 14.23 8.45
C PRO A 222 13.48 15.68 7.92
N THR A 223 14.61 16.25 7.48
CA THR A 223 14.74 17.67 7.07
C THR A 223 13.64 18.14 6.11
N ALA A 224 13.32 17.36 5.06
CA ALA A 224 12.26 17.72 4.12
C ALA A 224 10.86 17.77 4.78
N GLN A 225 10.58 16.83 5.70
CA GLN A 225 9.34 16.84 6.48
C GLN A 225 9.31 18.00 7.47
N GLU A 226 10.43 18.32 8.12
CA GLU A 226 10.52 19.45 9.06
C GLU A 226 10.23 20.79 8.38
N GLN A 227 10.78 21.00 7.17
CA GLN A 227 10.46 22.16 6.35
C GLN A 227 8.98 22.25 6.01
N TRP A 228 8.36 21.12 5.65
CA TRP A 228 6.92 21.09 5.37
C TRP A 228 6.08 21.36 6.61
N ARG A 229 6.41 20.70 7.72
CA ARG A 229 5.73 20.89 9.01
C ARG A 229 5.79 22.34 9.48
N ALA A 230 6.88 23.05 9.23
CA ALA A 230 6.98 24.47 9.54
C ALA A 230 5.97 25.34 8.76
N VAL A 231 5.51 24.89 7.59
CA VAL A 231 4.49 25.58 6.78
C VAL A 231 3.08 25.31 7.31
N TRP A 232 2.69 24.05 7.53
CA TRP A 232 1.28 23.70 7.74
C TRP A 232 0.87 23.52 9.21
N THR A 233 1.79 23.15 10.11
CA THR A 233 1.45 22.90 11.52
C THR A 233 1.20 24.14 12.39
N PRO A 234 1.70 25.36 12.10
CA PRO A 234 1.48 26.51 12.99
C PRO A 234 0.01 26.81 13.29
N ALA A 235 -0.87 26.72 12.27
CA ALA A 235 -2.30 26.94 12.45
C ALA A 235 -2.97 25.84 13.31
N VAL A 236 -2.50 24.60 13.18
CA VAL A 236 -3.00 23.46 14.00
C VAL A 236 -2.53 23.62 15.44
N LEU A 237 -1.27 23.98 15.66
CA LEU A 237 -0.71 24.24 16.99
C LEU A 237 -1.44 25.38 17.70
N GLN A 238 -1.66 26.49 17.00
CA GLN A 238 -2.43 27.62 17.53
C GLN A 238 -3.84 27.19 17.92
N ARG A 239 -4.49 26.35 17.10
CA ARG A 239 -5.83 25.84 17.41
C ARG A 239 -5.84 24.92 18.63
N LEU A 240 -4.98 23.91 18.68
CA LEU A 240 -4.98 22.89 19.74
C LEU A 240 -4.48 23.42 21.10
N GLN A 241 -3.82 24.58 21.10
CA GLN A 241 -3.23 25.18 22.29
C GLN A 241 -3.75 26.62 22.52
N ASP A 242 -4.96 26.94 22.04
CA ASP A 242 -5.51 28.30 22.05
C ASP A 242 -5.76 28.86 23.47
N THR A 243 -6.28 28.03 24.38
CA THR A 243 -6.56 28.44 25.77
C THR A 243 -5.54 27.92 26.79
N ARG A 244 -4.69 26.99 26.39
CA ARG A 244 -3.68 26.36 27.25
C ARG A 244 -2.48 25.93 26.43
N ASP A 245 -1.30 26.32 26.89
CA ASP A 245 -0.03 25.87 26.30
C ASP A 245 0.34 24.48 26.84
N TYR A 246 0.20 23.47 25.99
CA TYR A 246 0.58 22.08 26.28
C TYR A 246 2.04 21.78 25.87
N LYS A 247 2.78 22.77 25.35
CA LYS A 247 4.13 22.60 24.78
C LYS A 247 4.17 21.58 23.62
N LEU A 248 3.10 21.51 22.83
CA LEU A 248 3.09 20.73 21.59
C LEU A 248 3.97 21.40 20.53
N THR A 249 4.61 20.57 19.75
CA THR A 249 5.50 20.89 18.64
C THR A 249 4.92 20.40 17.33
N ALA A 250 5.52 20.80 16.21
CA ALA A 250 5.11 20.33 14.89
C ALA A 250 5.14 18.79 14.76
N SER A 251 6.12 18.13 15.40
CA SER A 251 6.20 16.67 15.46
C SER A 251 5.08 16.05 16.29
N ASP A 252 4.65 16.71 17.37
CA ASP A 252 3.50 16.24 18.17
C ASP A 252 2.20 16.25 17.34
N VAL A 253 2.00 17.27 16.49
CA VAL A 253 0.86 17.33 15.56
C VAL A 253 0.84 16.11 14.64
N VAL A 254 1.98 15.74 14.06
CA VAL A 254 2.08 14.55 13.20
C VAL A 254 1.89 13.25 14.00
N ASN A 255 2.40 13.16 15.23
CA ASN A 255 2.18 12.00 16.08
C ASN A 255 0.68 11.81 16.44
N LEU A 256 -0.06 12.89 16.67
CA LEU A 256 -1.52 12.84 16.86
C LEU A 256 -2.23 12.36 15.59
N ALA A 257 -1.76 12.76 14.40
CA ALA A 257 -2.28 12.26 13.13
C ALA A 257 -1.97 10.76 12.90
N HIS A 258 -0.78 10.31 13.31
CA HIS A 258 -0.44 8.89 13.29
C HIS A 258 -1.32 8.08 14.25
N LEU A 259 -1.59 8.61 15.45
CA LEU A 259 -2.53 7.99 16.39
C LEU A 259 -3.92 7.83 15.80
N CYS A 260 -4.43 8.84 15.10
CA CYS A 260 -5.68 8.73 14.34
C CYS A 260 -5.65 7.48 13.43
N ALA A 261 -4.59 7.28 12.64
CA ALA A 261 -4.50 6.12 11.75
C ALA A 261 -4.39 4.79 12.51
N PHE A 262 -3.43 4.66 13.43
CA PHE A 262 -3.15 3.41 14.15
C PHE A 262 -4.29 2.98 15.06
N GLU A 263 -4.89 3.91 15.79
CA GLU A 263 -6.00 3.59 16.67
C GLU A 263 -7.25 3.25 15.85
N SER A 264 -7.49 3.93 14.72
CA SER A 264 -8.67 3.63 13.90
C SER A 264 -8.66 2.20 13.34
N VAL A 265 -7.49 1.73 12.87
CA VAL A 265 -7.36 0.34 12.40
C VAL A 265 -7.44 -0.68 13.54
N LYS A 266 -6.96 -0.33 14.75
CA LYS A 266 -7.14 -1.19 15.92
C LYS A 266 -8.61 -1.30 16.33
N LEU A 267 -9.33 -0.18 16.36
CA LEU A 267 -10.73 -0.11 16.77
C LEU A 267 -11.71 -0.57 15.69
N ASN A 268 -11.26 -0.73 14.44
CA ASN A 268 -12.11 -0.92 13.27
C ASN A 268 -13.23 0.15 13.20
N SER A 269 -12.89 1.38 13.59
CA SER A 269 -13.77 2.55 13.64
C SER A 269 -12.91 3.81 13.71
N VAL A 270 -13.49 4.99 13.47
CA VAL A 270 -12.73 6.25 13.47
C VAL A 270 -12.28 6.61 14.89
N SER A 271 -10.98 6.76 15.07
CA SER A 271 -10.38 7.22 16.33
C SER A 271 -10.79 8.67 16.64
N PRO A 272 -11.05 9.02 17.92
CA PRO A 272 -11.24 10.41 18.34
C PRO A 272 -10.07 11.33 18.00
N PHE A 273 -8.84 10.82 17.86
CA PHE A 273 -7.69 11.63 17.42
C PHE A 273 -7.88 12.20 16.01
N CYS A 274 -8.65 11.52 15.15
CA CYS A 274 -8.97 12.03 13.82
C CYS A 274 -9.78 13.33 13.92
N GLY A 275 -10.61 13.47 14.96
CA GLY A 275 -11.41 14.67 15.24
C GLY A 275 -10.59 15.89 15.69
N LEU A 276 -9.29 15.74 15.97
CA LEU A 276 -8.40 16.87 16.26
C LEU A 276 -8.04 17.67 15.00
N PHE A 277 -8.28 17.09 13.81
CA PHE A 277 -7.91 17.65 12.52
C PHE A 277 -9.16 18.03 11.72
N ARG A 278 -9.04 19.10 10.93
CA ARG A 278 -10.04 19.47 9.92
C ARG A 278 -9.81 18.66 8.65
N GLU A 279 -10.86 18.44 7.88
CA GLU A 279 -10.77 17.76 6.57
C GLU A 279 -9.72 18.40 5.65
N SER A 280 -9.62 19.72 5.65
CA SER A 280 -8.64 20.47 4.86
C SER A 280 -7.18 20.24 5.26
N GLU A 281 -6.92 19.64 6.43
CA GLU A 281 -5.57 19.41 6.96
C GLU A 281 -5.04 18.01 6.66
N PHE A 282 -5.93 17.06 6.36
CA PHE A 282 -5.54 15.70 5.98
C PHE A 282 -4.67 15.65 4.72
N PRO A 283 -4.92 16.44 3.65
CA PRO A 283 -3.98 16.52 2.53
C PRO A 283 -2.56 16.96 2.94
N TYR A 284 -2.42 17.75 4.01
CA TYR A 284 -1.10 18.15 4.53
C TYR A 284 -0.40 17.03 5.29
N ILE A 285 -1.17 16.23 6.04
CA ILE A 285 -0.72 14.99 6.69
C ILE A 285 -0.28 13.97 5.64
N ALA A 286 -1.07 13.82 4.57
CA ALA A 286 -0.74 12.95 3.45
C ALA A 286 0.58 13.38 2.79
N TYR A 287 0.76 14.69 2.56
CA TYR A 287 1.98 15.19 1.94
C TYR A 287 3.21 15.08 2.86
N ASP A 288 3.06 15.19 4.18
CA ASP A 288 4.15 14.89 5.12
C ASP A 288 4.65 13.45 4.96
N SER A 289 3.71 12.51 4.76
CA SER A 289 4.04 11.11 4.48
C SER A 289 4.64 10.91 3.09
N ASP A 290 4.13 11.63 2.07
CA ASP A 290 4.69 11.62 0.72
C ASP A 290 6.18 12.02 0.76
N LEU A 291 6.52 13.13 1.43
CA LEU A 291 7.90 13.58 1.59
C LEU A 291 8.78 12.54 2.31
N GLY A 292 8.27 11.96 3.40
CA GLY A 292 8.99 10.94 4.17
C GLY A 292 9.31 9.70 3.33
N LYS A 293 8.36 9.22 2.53
CA LYS A 293 8.56 8.06 1.66
C LYS A 293 9.36 8.37 0.40
N TYR A 294 9.14 9.54 -0.19
CA TYR A 294 9.82 9.94 -1.41
C TYR A 294 11.32 10.14 -1.18
N TYR A 295 11.68 10.94 -0.18
CA TYR A 295 13.07 11.25 0.16
C TYR A 295 13.77 10.16 0.98
N GLY A 296 13.02 9.18 1.50
CA GLY A 296 13.58 8.04 2.23
C GLY A 296 13.77 6.77 1.39
N ASN A 297 12.93 6.53 0.36
CA ASN A 297 12.84 5.21 -0.27
C ASN A 297 12.54 5.23 -1.79
N ALA A 298 12.37 6.38 -2.43
CA ALA A 298 11.98 6.45 -3.84
C ALA A 298 12.93 7.31 -4.67
N TYR A 299 13.15 6.94 -5.93
CA TYR A 299 13.94 7.76 -6.84
C TYR A 299 13.06 8.84 -7.52
N PRO A 300 13.57 10.07 -7.78
CA PRO A 300 14.91 10.59 -7.47
C PRO A 300 15.11 11.17 -6.05
N GLY A 301 14.10 11.13 -5.17
CA GLY A 301 14.20 11.73 -3.82
C GLY A 301 15.29 11.13 -2.94
N ALA A 302 15.40 9.80 -2.91
CA ALA A 302 16.46 9.04 -2.27
C ALA A 302 17.42 8.49 -3.36
N PRO A 303 18.61 9.10 -3.53
CA PRO A 303 19.63 8.57 -4.42
C PRO A 303 19.95 7.12 -4.07
N LEU A 304 20.18 6.27 -5.07
CA LEU A 304 20.37 4.82 -4.95
C LEU A 304 19.13 3.99 -4.63
N ALA A 305 17.94 4.58 -4.41
CA ALA A 305 16.73 3.79 -4.10
C ALA A 305 16.42 2.69 -5.12
N ARG A 306 16.61 2.95 -6.42
CA ARG A 306 16.41 1.95 -7.49
C ARG A 306 17.25 0.68 -7.32
N SER A 307 18.46 0.80 -6.76
CA SER A 307 19.33 -0.35 -6.50
C SER A 307 18.68 -1.38 -5.60
N GLN A 308 17.74 -0.96 -4.75
CA GLN A 308 17.06 -1.81 -3.78
C GLN A 308 15.88 -2.58 -4.36
N GLY A 309 15.43 -2.22 -5.57
CA GLY A 309 14.43 -2.97 -6.31
C GLY A 309 15.03 -4.04 -7.24
N PHE A 310 16.35 -4.06 -7.39
CA PHE A 310 17.04 -4.84 -8.41
C PHE A 310 16.83 -6.34 -8.24
N GLY A 311 17.02 -6.88 -7.03
CA GLY A 311 16.92 -8.33 -6.80
C GLY A 311 15.56 -8.89 -7.20
N TRP A 312 14.47 -8.27 -6.71
CA TRP A 312 13.11 -8.71 -7.06
C TRP A 312 12.79 -8.54 -8.55
N VAL A 313 13.29 -7.47 -9.20
CA VAL A 313 13.07 -7.28 -10.65
C VAL A 313 13.80 -8.35 -11.46
N ASN A 314 15.02 -8.74 -11.12
CA ASN A 314 15.70 -9.85 -11.82
C ASN A 314 14.98 -11.18 -11.63
N GLU A 315 14.50 -11.47 -10.42
CA GLU A 315 13.66 -12.63 -10.17
C GLU A 315 12.37 -12.61 -11.01
N LEU A 316 11.71 -11.45 -11.10
CA LEU A 316 10.55 -11.25 -11.97
C LEU A 316 10.90 -11.54 -13.43
N LEU A 317 12.02 -11.02 -13.95
CA LEU A 317 12.46 -11.27 -15.32
C LEU A 317 12.72 -12.76 -15.57
N THR A 318 13.35 -13.46 -14.64
CA THR A 318 13.53 -14.91 -14.72
C THR A 318 12.18 -15.65 -14.73
N ARG A 319 11.19 -15.26 -13.93
CA ARG A 319 9.86 -15.89 -13.95
C ARG A 319 9.09 -15.63 -15.25
N LEU A 320 9.18 -14.41 -15.79
CA LEU A 320 8.49 -14.03 -17.02
C LEU A 320 9.04 -14.73 -18.26
N THR A 321 10.35 -15.02 -18.28
CA THR A 321 11.07 -15.55 -19.45
C THR A 321 11.48 -17.02 -19.33
N SER A 322 11.49 -17.55 -18.10
CA SER A 322 12.18 -18.79 -17.74
C SER A 322 13.70 -18.77 -18.00
N ASP A 323 14.31 -17.60 -18.25
CA ASP A 323 15.76 -17.43 -18.36
C ASP A 323 16.39 -17.19 -16.99
N ARG A 324 17.16 -18.17 -16.52
CA ARG A 324 17.90 -18.07 -15.25
C ARG A 324 19.06 -17.08 -15.30
N SER A 325 19.48 -16.63 -16.48
CA SER A 325 20.63 -15.74 -16.61
C SER A 325 20.47 -14.39 -15.89
N TYR A 326 19.24 -13.94 -15.64
CA TYR A 326 18.99 -12.73 -14.83
C TYR A 326 19.40 -12.90 -13.36
N ILE A 327 18.99 -14.01 -12.72
CA ILE A 327 19.37 -14.29 -11.32
C ILE A 327 20.81 -14.80 -11.20
N ASP A 328 21.29 -15.63 -12.13
CA ASP A 328 22.64 -16.21 -12.04
C ASP A 328 23.74 -15.14 -12.17
N LYS A 329 23.45 -14.00 -12.84
CA LYS A 329 24.35 -12.84 -12.97
C LYS A 329 24.11 -11.76 -11.91
N ASP A 330 23.11 -11.91 -11.06
CA ASP A 330 22.79 -10.96 -10.01
C ASP A 330 23.85 -11.01 -8.91
N THR A 331 24.59 -9.93 -8.71
CA THR A 331 25.61 -9.85 -7.64
C THR A 331 25.19 -8.93 -6.50
N THR A 332 23.88 -8.78 -6.27
CA THR A 332 23.31 -7.76 -5.37
C THR A 332 22.52 -8.39 -4.21
N GLN A 333 21.19 -8.51 -4.33
CA GLN A 333 20.26 -8.94 -3.28
C GLN A 333 19.75 -10.37 -3.45
N VAL A 334 19.94 -10.98 -4.62
CA VAL A 334 19.55 -12.38 -4.90
C VAL A 334 20.34 -13.34 -4.03
N ASN A 335 19.65 -14.35 -3.49
CA ASN A 335 20.26 -15.38 -2.68
C ASN A 335 20.48 -16.62 -3.54
N HIS A 336 21.69 -16.76 -4.10
CA HIS A 336 22.05 -17.86 -5.02
C HIS A 336 21.85 -19.25 -4.43
N THR A 337 22.01 -19.42 -3.12
CA THR A 337 21.77 -20.71 -2.46
C THR A 337 20.29 -21.09 -2.51
N ILE A 338 19.40 -20.14 -2.23
CA ILE A 338 17.95 -20.36 -2.26
C ILE A 338 17.48 -20.49 -3.72
N ASP A 339 17.89 -19.56 -4.59
CA ASP A 339 17.29 -19.44 -5.92
C ASP A 339 17.85 -20.45 -6.93
N SER A 340 18.96 -21.12 -6.63
CA SER A 340 19.47 -22.26 -7.41
C SER A 340 18.63 -23.53 -7.24
N GLU A 341 17.90 -23.67 -6.14
CA GLU A 341 17.04 -24.83 -5.88
C GLU A 341 15.65 -24.65 -6.51
N THR A 342 15.27 -25.50 -7.47
CA THR A 342 13.97 -25.42 -8.16
C THR A 342 12.76 -25.44 -7.23
N LYS A 343 12.84 -26.10 -6.07
CA LYS A 343 11.77 -26.09 -5.05
C LYS A 343 11.59 -24.74 -4.37
N HIS A 344 12.63 -23.92 -4.33
CA HIS A 344 12.67 -22.61 -3.68
C HIS A 344 12.64 -21.45 -4.69
N PHE A 345 12.77 -21.74 -5.99
CA PHE A 345 12.52 -20.81 -7.07
C PHE A 345 11.97 -21.51 -8.33
N PRO A 346 10.71 -21.98 -8.31
CA PRO A 346 10.08 -22.65 -9.45
C PRO A 346 9.75 -21.67 -10.57
N LEU A 347 9.85 -22.09 -11.83
CA LEU A 347 9.58 -21.24 -13.02
C LEU A 347 8.28 -21.62 -13.77
N ASP A 348 7.52 -22.55 -13.21
CA ASP A 348 6.35 -23.19 -13.83
C ASP A 348 5.02 -22.78 -13.18
N LYS A 349 5.02 -21.77 -12.31
CA LYS A 349 3.83 -21.39 -11.54
C LYS A 349 3.01 -20.34 -12.25
N PHE A 350 1.70 -20.46 -12.12
CA PHE A 350 0.76 -19.45 -12.58
C PHE A 350 0.76 -18.23 -11.66
N ILE A 351 0.87 -18.43 -10.34
CA ILE A 351 0.84 -17.35 -9.34
C ILE A 351 2.09 -17.42 -8.46
N TYR A 352 2.80 -16.30 -8.42
CA TYR A 352 3.87 -15.99 -7.50
C TYR A 352 3.40 -14.89 -6.54
N ALA A 353 3.58 -15.07 -5.24
CA ALA A 353 3.18 -14.12 -4.21
C ALA A 353 4.32 -13.88 -3.21
N ASP A 354 4.93 -12.72 -3.29
CA ASP A 354 6.04 -12.29 -2.44
C ASP A 354 5.55 -11.25 -1.43
N PHE A 355 5.93 -11.42 -0.15
CA PHE A 355 5.53 -10.53 0.94
C PHE A 355 6.71 -9.74 1.51
N THR A 356 6.51 -8.43 1.65
CA THR A 356 7.57 -7.45 1.91
C THR A 356 7.10 -6.23 2.74
N TYR A 357 7.85 -5.13 2.68
CA TYR A 357 7.59 -3.82 3.29
C TYR A 357 7.17 -2.76 2.26
N ASP A 358 6.62 -1.66 2.75
CA ASP A 358 6.47 -0.42 1.97
C ASP A 358 7.81 0.06 1.41
N ASN A 359 8.86 0.02 2.23
CA ASN A 359 10.18 0.49 1.87
C ASN A 359 10.83 -0.29 0.72
N GLN A 360 10.38 -1.51 0.43
CA GLN A 360 10.85 -2.34 -0.70
C GLN A 360 10.00 -2.15 -1.95
N LEU A 361 8.68 -1.95 -1.80
CA LEU A 361 7.79 -1.65 -2.92
C LEU A 361 8.22 -0.38 -3.67
N LEU A 362 8.60 0.68 -2.95
CA LEU A 362 8.97 1.96 -3.57
C LEU A 362 10.23 1.88 -4.45
N PRO A 363 11.33 1.23 -4.04
CA PRO A 363 12.45 0.88 -4.90
C PRO A 363 12.08 0.11 -6.16
N VAL A 364 11.24 -0.93 -6.03
CA VAL A 364 10.80 -1.73 -7.19
C VAL A 364 10.03 -0.85 -8.17
N MET A 365 9.07 -0.07 -7.68
CA MET A 365 8.30 0.87 -8.52
C MET A 365 9.20 1.96 -9.14
N SER A 366 10.20 2.44 -8.41
CA SER A 366 11.21 3.40 -8.88
C SER A 366 12.08 2.83 -9.99
N LEU A 367 12.47 1.56 -9.87
CA LEU A 367 13.31 0.86 -10.85
C LEU A 367 12.54 0.59 -12.13
N ILE A 368 11.29 0.14 -12.02
CA ILE A 368 10.41 -0.07 -13.17
C ILE A 368 10.08 1.27 -13.85
N GLY A 369 10.02 2.37 -13.08
CA GLY A 369 9.73 3.71 -13.59
C GLY A 369 8.25 4.08 -13.57
N LEU A 370 7.51 3.58 -12.57
CA LEU A 370 6.04 3.73 -12.45
C LEU A 370 5.57 5.12 -11.99
N PHE A 371 6.49 5.97 -11.55
CA PHE A 371 6.27 7.39 -11.28
C PHE A 371 7.52 8.17 -11.70
N GLN A 372 7.33 9.42 -12.14
CA GLN A 372 8.41 10.23 -12.74
C GLN A 372 8.36 11.69 -12.26
N ASP A 373 7.92 11.89 -11.03
CA ASP A 373 7.90 13.22 -10.42
C ASP A 373 9.30 13.84 -10.39
N ALA A 374 9.35 15.15 -10.61
CA ALA A 374 10.50 15.94 -10.19
C ALA A 374 10.60 15.89 -8.64
N PRO A 375 11.77 16.22 -8.05
CA PRO A 375 11.91 16.30 -6.60
C PRO A 375 10.75 17.07 -5.93
N LEU A 376 10.05 16.41 -5.00
CA LEU A 376 8.86 16.96 -4.35
C LEU A 376 9.24 18.19 -3.50
N SER A 377 8.58 19.32 -3.72
CA SER A 377 8.88 20.54 -2.96
C SER A 377 8.54 20.37 -1.47
N PRO A 378 9.47 20.63 -0.55
CA PRO A 378 9.22 20.53 0.89
C PRO A 378 8.39 21.69 1.45
N THR A 379 7.97 22.67 0.63
CA THR A 379 7.21 23.84 1.09
C THR A 379 5.96 24.13 0.27
N LEU A 380 5.84 23.56 -0.94
CA LEU A 380 4.72 23.81 -1.84
C LEU A 380 4.33 22.53 -2.61
N PRO A 381 3.33 21.77 -2.13
CA PRO A 381 2.90 20.54 -2.78
C PRO A 381 2.45 20.77 -4.22
N CYS A 382 2.95 19.96 -5.16
CA CYS A 382 2.42 19.93 -6.52
C CYS A 382 1.09 19.13 -6.53
N PRO A 383 -0.04 19.74 -6.95
CA PRO A 383 -1.32 19.03 -6.99
C PRO A 383 -1.35 17.86 -7.99
N MET A 384 -0.52 17.95 -9.04
CA MET A 384 -0.44 16.96 -10.13
C MET A 384 0.61 15.86 -9.90
N ARG A 385 1.20 15.78 -8.70
CA ARG A 385 2.22 14.76 -8.41
C ARG A 385 1.66 13.35 -8.58
N THR A 386 2.47 12.44 -9.10
CA THR A 386 2.11 11.03 -9.25
C THR A 386 2.48 10.22 -8.00
N PHE A 387 3.49 10.65 -7.25
CA PHE A 387 3.92 10.05 -6.00
C PHE A 387 2.98 10.44 -4.86
N VAL A 388 2.10 9.51 -4.48
CA VAL A 388 1.21 9.62 -3.32
C VAL A 388 1.33 8.34 -2.50
N ALA A 389 1.93 8.43 -1.31
CA ALA A 389 2.30 7.27 -0.50
C ALA A 389 1.10 6.39 -0.14
N SER A 390 -0.07 6.98 0.12
CA SER A 390 -1.31 6.24 0.41
C SER A 390 -1.85 5.48 -0.80
N LYS A 391 -1.52 5.89 -2.03
CA LYS A 391 -1.89 5.20 -3.27
C LYS A 391 -0.87 4.14 -3.69
N LEU A 392 0.39 4.29 -3.28
CA LEU A 392 1.47 3.38 -3.68
C LEU A 392 1.71 2.28 -2.65
N VAL A 393 1.80 2.65 -1.37
CA VAL A 393 2.21 1.75 -0.29
C VAL A 393 1.36 1.88 0.98
N PRO A 394 0.02 1.80 0.90
CA PRO A 394 -0.83 1.65 2.09
C PRO A 394 -0.53 0.32 2.80
N PHE A 395 -1.10 0.10 3.98
CA PHE A 395 -1.11 -1.24 4.58
C PHE A 395 -1.75 -2.24 3.63
N ALA A 396 -1.22 -3.47 3.57
CA ALA A 396 -1.60 -4.50 2.59
C ALA A 396 -1.56 -4.04 1.12
N GLY A 397 -0.86 -2.94 0.83
CA GLY A 397 -0.64 -2.42 -0.51
C GLY A 397 0.18 -3.39 -1.35
N ARG A 398 -0.06 -3.40 -2.66
CA ARG A 398 0.48 -4.41 -3.56
C ARG A 398 0.73 -3.91 -4.98
N LEU A 399 1.82 -4.41 -5.53
CA LEU A 399 2.19 -4.36 -6.94
C LEU A 399 1.86 -5.72 -7.57
N VAL A 400 1.15 -5.74 -8.69
CA VAL A 400 0.82 -6.95 -9.44
C VAL A 400 1.34 -6.81 -10.86
N VAL A 401 2.19 -7.74 -11.29
CA VAL A 401 2.65 -7.86 -12.68
C VAL A 401 1.99 -9.09 -13.29
N GLU A 402 1.15 -8.86 -14.30
CA GLU A 402 0.47 -9.91 -15.06
C GLU A 402 1.19 -10.09 -16.40
N ARG A 403 1.56 -11.33 -16.74
CA ARG A 403 1.91 -11.72 -18.10
C ARG A 403 0.62 -12.10 -18.81
N LEU A 404 0.40 -11.53 -19.98
CA LEU A 404 -0.78 -11.77 -20.80
C LEU A 404 -0.38 -12.54 -22.06
N ARG A 405 -1.22 -13.50 -22.46
CA ARG A 405 -1.20 -14.13 -23.77
C ARG A 405 -2.37 -13.56 -24.56
N CYS A 406 -2.10 -12.89 -25.69
CA CYS A 406 -3.16 -12.32 -26.52
C CYS A 406 -3.20 -13.00 -27.90
N SER A 407 -4.39 -13.42 -28.32
CA SER A 407 -4.61 -14.16 -29.58
C SER A 407 -4.96 -13.24 -30.75
N GLY A 408 -4.39 -13.52 -31.92
CA GLY A 408 -4.67 -12.80 -33.18
C GLY A 408 -4.28 -11.32 -33.14
N SER A 409 -4.61 -10.58 -34.19
CA SER A 409 -4.41 -9.12 -34.31
C SER A 409 -5.20 -8.35 -33.24
N TYR A 410 -4.71 -8.37 -32.00
CA TYR A 410 -4.87 -7.30 -31.02
C TYR A 410 -4.10 -6.03 -31.47
N GLU A 411 -3.32 -6.18 -32.55
CA GLU A 411 -2.57 -5.16 -33.25
C GLU A 411 -3.43 -4.49 -34.33
N ASP A 412 -3.95 -3.30 -34.04
CA ASP A 412 -4.02 -2.26 -35.07
C ASP A 412 -2.64 -1.59 -35.09
N GLY A 413 -1.65 -2.21 -35.74
CA GLY A 413 -0.27 -1.73 -35.71
C GLY A 413 0.65 -2.44 -36.69
N PHE A 414 1.84 -1.87 -36.90
CA PHE A 414 2.82 -2.32 -37.89
C PHE A 414 3.15 -3.81 -37.80
N PHE A 415 3.04 -4.46 -36.64
CA PHE A 415 3.43 -5.87 -36.46
C PHE A 415 2.31 -6.89 -36.79
N SER A 416 1.08 -6.43 -37.11
CA SER A 416 -0.12 -7.28 -37.28
C SER A 416 0.04 -8.31 -38.39
N PHE A 417 0.97 -8.10 -39.31
CA PHE A 417 1.23 -8.99 -40.44
C PHE A 417 1.96 -10.28 -40.04
N LEU A 418 2.52 -10.39 -38.83
CA LEU A 418 3.30 -11.56 -38.40
C LEU A 418 2.45 -12.72 -37.86
N GLY A 419 1.13 -12.53 -37.72
CA GLY A 419 0.15 -13.61 -37.54
C GLY A 419 0.52 -14.65 -36.48
N GLY A 420 0.46 -14.28 -35.19
CA GLY A 420 0.69 -15.21 -34.08
C GLY A 420 0.27 -14.63 -32.74
N ASP A 421 0.08 -15.51 -31.75
CA ASP A 421 -0.08 -15.09 -30.35
C ASP A 421 1.14 -14.29 -29.88
N SER A 422 0.89 -13.23 -29.12
CA SER A 422 1.95 -12.39 -28.55
C SER A 422 1.79 -12.26 -27.04
N ASP A 423 2.94 -12.17 -26.36
CA ASP A 423 2.98 -12.00 -24.92
C ASP A 423 3.16 -10.52 -24.54
N TYR A 424 2.41 -10.11 -23.52
CA TYR A 424 2.41 -8.75 -23.01
C TYR A 424 2.56 -8.75 -21.49
N VAL A 425 2.83 -7.58 -20.93
CA VAL A 425 2.87 -7.30 -19.50
C VAL A 425 1.88 -6.19 -19.19
N ARG A 426 1.13 -6.38 -18.10
CA ARG A 426 0.29 -5.36 -17.47
C ARG A 426 0.67 -5.24 -16.01
N ILE A 427 0.77 -4.01 -15.50
CA ILE A 427 1.15 -3.75 -14.11
C ILE A 427 0.02 -3.00 -13.42
N LEU A 428 -0.32 -3.45 -12.20
CA LEU A 428 -1.29 -2.79 -11.34
C LEU A 428 -0.63 -2.42 -10.01
N VAL A 429 -0.90 -1.22 -9.52
CA VAL A 429 -0.54 -0.77 -8.16
C VAL A 429 -1.84 -0.45 -7.43
N ASN A 430 -2.16 -1.25 -6.40
CA ASN A 430 -3.39 -1.09 -5.62
C ASN A 430 -4.63 -0.91 -6.50
N ASP A 431 -4.78 -1.81 -7.48
CA ASP A 431 -5.88 -1.89 -8.45
C ASP A 431 -5.89 -0.82 -9.54
N GLN A 432 -5.06 0.21 -9.45
CA GLN A 432 -4.80 1.12 -10.57
C GLN A 432 -3.93 0.44 -11.62
N VAL A 433 -4.40 0.42 -12.87
CA VAL A 433 -3.62 -0.08 -14.00
C VAL A 433 -2.63 1.01 -14.42
N MET A 434 -1.34 0.69 -14.41
CA MET A 434 -0.28 1.68 -14.64
C MET A 434 -0.08 1.94 -16.13
N ASP A 435 0.15 3.20 -16.49
CA ASP A 435 0.60 3.57 -17.83
C ASP A 435 2.08 3.18 -18.01
N LEU A 436 2.36 2.32 -18.98
CA LEU A 436 3.70 1.82 -19.31
C LEU A 436 4.28 2.50 -20.56
N SER A 437 3.62 3.53 -21.11
CA SER A 437 4.05 4.25 -22.31
C SER A 437 5.46 4.84 -22.17
N SER A 438 5.81 5.33 -20.97
CA SER A 438 7.13 5.89 -20.68
C SER A 438 8.20 4.82 -20.42
N VAL A 439 7.78 3.60 -20.05
CA VAL A 439 8.65 2.45 -19.81
C VAL A 439 8.98 1.75 -21.12
N CYS A 440 7.95 1.38 -21.88
CA CYS A 440 8.09 0.56 -23.08
C CYS A 440 8.15 1.37 -24.38
N GLY A 441 7.69 2.63 -24.36
CA GLY A 441 7.50 3.45 -25.54
C GLY A 441 6.10 3.29 -26.13
N LYS A 442 5.50 4.41 -26.57
CA LYS A 442 4.10 4.45 -27.06
C LYS A 442 3.79 3.42 -28.15
N GLY A 443 4.74 3.17 -29.05
CA GLY A 443 4.60 2.19 -30.14
C GLY A 443 4.64 0.72 -29.70
N GLU A 444 5.06 0.44 -28.47
CA GLU A 444 5.14 -0.91 -27.89
C GLU A 444 4.01 -1.16 -26.86
N THR A 445 3.09 -0.20 -26.72
CA THR A 445 1.99 -0.24 -25.76
C THR A 445 0.63 -0.17 -26.42
N LEU A 446 -0.36 -0.78 -25.80
CA LEU A 446 -1.74 -0.88 -26.24
C LEU A 446 -2.68 -0.44 -25.13
N THR A 447 -3.97 -0.26 -25.45
CA THR A 447 -5.00 0.11 -24.46
C THR A 447 -4.66 1.43 -23.76
N SER A 448 -4.28 2.45 -24.54
CA SER A 448 -3.85 3.75 -24.01
C SER A 448 -2.64 3.66 -23.06
N GLY A 449 -1.68 2.77 -23.35
CA GLY A 449 -0.42 2.67 -22.62
C GLY A 449 -0.36 1.58 -21.55
N THR A 450 -1.48 0.97 -21.18
CA THR A 450 -1.56 0.09 -20.00
C THR A 450 -1.14 -1.36 -20.22
N VAL A 451 -0.93 -1.76 -21.49
CA VAL A 451 -0.49 -3.12 -21.85
C VAL A 451 0.75 -2.98 -22.72
N CYS A 452 1.88 -3.52 -22.26
CA CYS A 452 3.18 -3.40 -22.92
C CYS A 452 3.62 -4.73 -23.53
N ARG A 453 4.19 -4.74 -24.74
CA ARG A 453 4.78 -5.96 -25.31
C ARG A 453 5.89 -6.51 -24.40
N LEU A 454 5.86 -7.81 -24.12
CA LEU A 454 6.84 -8.43 -23.23
C LEU A 454 8.30 -8.16 -23.67
N PRO A 455 8.70 -8.30 -24.96
CA PRO A 455 10.06 -7.96 -25.38
C PRO A 455 10.47 -6.51 -25.10
N ALA A 456 9.55 -5.55 -25.27
CA ALA A 456 9.83 -4.14 -24.99
C ALA A 456 9.99 -3.89 -23.48
N PHE A 457 9.16 -4.53 -22.65
CA PHE A 457 9.29 -4.50 -21.19
C PHE A 457 10.63 -5.07 -20.73
N LEU A 458 11.01 -6.26 -21.23
CA LEU A 458 12.29 -6.91 -20.89
C LEU A 458 13.48 -6.01 -21.24
N LYS A 459 13.49 -5.44 -22.45
CA LYS A 459 14.54 -4.49 -22.88
C LYS A 459 14.61 -3.24 -21.99
N ALA A 460 13.46 -2.71 -21.57
CA ALA A 460 13.41 -1.57 -20.67
C ALA A 460 13.98 -1.94 -19.28
N MET A 461 13.61 -3.11 -18.76
CA MET A 461 14.10 -3.59 -17.47
C MET A 461 15.59 -3.92 -17.51
N GLU A 462 16.12 -4.53 -18.56
CA GLU A 462 17.57 -4.76 -18.74
C GLU A 462 18.39 -3.46 -18.67
N LYS A 463 17.87 -2.38 -19.27
CA LYS A 463 18.51 -1.06 -19.17
C LYS A 463 18.42 -0.49 -17.75
N ALA A 464 17.27 -0.65 -17.11
CA ALA A 464 17.04 -0.15 -15.76
C ALA A 464 17.89 -0.89 -14.73
N THR A 465 17.94 -2.23 -14.81
CA THR A 465 18.74 -3.09 -13.94
C THR A 465 20.23 -2.81 -14.13
N ALA A 466 20.73 -2.66 -15.36
CA ALA A 466 22.12 -2.27 -15.60
C ALA A 466 22.51 -0.92 -14.96
N THR A 467 21.56 0.02 -14.85
CA THR A 467 21.77 1.28 -14.11
C THR A 467 21.79 1.03 -12.61
N ALA A 468 20.80 0.29 -12.10
CA ALA A 468 20.69 -0.05 -10.69
C ALA A 468 21.87 -0.87 -10.16
N THR A 469 22.51 -1.73 -10.97
CA THR A 469 23.75 -2.42 -10.57
C THR A 469 24.87 -1.44 -10.25
N LYS A 470 25.03 -0.38 -11.05
CA LYS A 470 26.05 0.66 -10.81
C LYS A 470 25.73 1.50 -9.56
N GLU A 471 24.45 1.69 -9.28
CA GLU A 471 23.99 2.35 -8.05
C GLU A 471 24.20 1.44 -6.84
N PHE A 472 23.94 0.14 -6.96
CA PHE A 472 24.16 -0.83 -5.89
C PHE A 472 25.62 -0.89 -5.45
N ALA A 473 26.58 -0.74 -6.38
CA ALA A 473 28.01 -0.65 -6.04
C ALA A 473 28.33 0.52 -5.08
N GLN A 474 27.48 1.55 -5.02
CA GLN A 474 27.63 2.69 -4.10
C GLN A 474 26.93 2.46 -2.76
N CYS A 475 26.08 1.44 -2.65
CA CYS A 475 25.31 1.17 -1.43
C CYS A 475 26.16 0.75 -0.23
N GLY A 476 27.40 0.32 -0.45
CA GLY A 476 28.26 -0.16 0.64
C GLY A 476 27.82 -1.50 1.23
N PHE A 477 26.91 -2.22 0.55
CA PHE A 477 26.52 -3.56 0.95
C PHE A 477 27.71 -4.52 0.80
N THR A 478 28.01 -5.25 1.87
CA THR A 478 28.99 -6.33 1.88
C THR A 478 28.26 -7.61 2.25
N THR A 479 28.49 -8.68 1.47
CA THR A 479 27.95 -10.00 1.80
C THR A 479 28.70 -10.56 3.01
N SER A 480 28.01 -11.14 3.99
CA SER A 480 28.71 -11.94 5.01
C SER A 480 29.39 -13.11 4.30
N ARG A 481 30.72 -13.22 4.44
CA ARG A 481 31.49 -14.35 3.88
C ARG A 481 31.10 -15.68 4.52
#